data_AF-A0A800LX97-F1
#
_entry.id   AF-A0A800LX97-F1
#
_cell.length_a   1.000
_cell.length_b   1.000
_cell.length_c   1.000
_cell.angle_alpha   90.00
_cell.angle_beta   90.00
_cell.angle_gamma   90.00
#
_symmetry.space_group_name_H-M   'P 1'
#
loop_
_entity.id
_entity.type
_entity.pdbx_description
1 polymer ?
#
loop_
_entity_poly.entity_id
_entity_poly.type
_entity_poly.pdbx_seq_one_letter_code
_entity_poly.pdbx_strand_id
1 'polypeptide(L)'
;MPDLSFKIWKKKTHGIIIPAPAMAEFLVPVPPEKTVPIVEQISQSFKVVPFDLAVAEKYASLWHTVGKSEKPSPKVKLNLMII
;
A
#
# COMPACT_ATOMS: atom_id res chain seq x y z
N MET A 1 27.60 16.28 -6.36
CA MET A 1 26.36 15.69 -5.83
C MET A 1 25.21 16.15 -6.72
N PRO A 2 24.37 15.27 -7.29
CA PRO A 2 23.22 15.74 -8.04
C PRO A 2 22.22 16.39 -7.08
N ASP A 3 21.85 17.62 -7.41
CA ASP A 3 20.82 18.40 -6.73
C ASP A 3 19.47 17.66 -6.80
N LEU A 4 19.06 17.08 -5.67
CA LEU A 4 17.73 16.51 -5.43
C LEU A 4 16.75 17.65 -5.07
N SER A 5 16.76 18.73 -5.86
CA SER A 5 15.69 19.71 -5.81
C SER A 5 14.43 19.02 -6.34
N PHE A 6 13.64 18.49 -5.41
CA PHE A 6 12.27 18.07 -5.64
C PHE A 6 11.53 19.29 -6.20
N LYS A 7 11.51 19.41 -7.53
CA LYS A 7 10.75 20.41 -8.27
C LYS A 7 9.35 20.38 -7.69
N ILE A 8 9.00 21.47 -7.02
CA ILE A 8 7.71 21.69 -6.37
C ILE A 8 6.64 21.36 -7.40
N TRP A 9 5.99 20.21 -7.23
CA TRP A 9 4.84 19.83 -8.03
C TRP A 9 3.83 20.96 -7.83
N LYS A 10 3.49 21.68 -8.91
CA LYS A 10 2.53 22.78 -8.85
C LYS A 10 1.29 22.29 -8.10
N LYS A 11 0.77 23.12 -7.17
CA LYS A 11 -0.48 22.92 -6.41
C LYS A 11 -1.67 22.66 -7.34
N LYS A 12 -1.75 21.47 -7.92
CA LYS A 12 -2.91 20.90 -8.57
C LYS A 12 -3.16 19.60 -7.82
N THR A 13 -4.32 19.51 -7.20
CA THR A 13 -4.87 18.22 -6.81
C THR A 13 -4.99 17.40 -8.08
N HIS A 14 -4.14 16.39 -8.20
CA HIS A 14 -4.26 15.44 -9.29
C HIS A 14 -5.55 14.66 -9.04
N GLY A 15 -6.31 14.30 -10.08
CA GLY A 15 -7.49 13.43 -9.97
C GLY A 15 -7.14 11.98 -9.56
N ILE A 16 -6.00 11.79 -8.92
CA ILE A 16 -5.42 10.53 -8.51
C ILE A 16 -5.71 10.35 -7.03
N ILE A 17 -6.23 9.17 -6.70
CA ILE A 17 -6.58 8.75 -5.35
C ILE A 17 -5.53 7.75 -4.87
N ILE A 18 -5.05 7.93 -3.65
CA ILE A 18 -4.11 7.01 -3.00
C ILE A 18 -4.85 6.30 -1.86
N PRO A 19 -5.02 4.98 -1.89
CA PRO A 19 -5.52 4.24 -0.74
C PRO A 19 -4.56 4.35 0.45
N ALA A 20 -5.08 4.54 1.66
CA ALA A 20 -4.26 4.61 2.87
C ALA A 20 -3.34 3.38 3.07
N PRO A 21 -3.73 2.12 2.73
CA PRO A 21 -2.82 0.98 2.81
C PRO A 21 -1.63 1.11 1.84
N ALA A 22 -1.86 1.57 0.61
CA ALA A 22 -0.79 1.82 -0.35
C ALA A 22 0.16 2.92 0.15
N MET A 23 -0.37 3.99 0.74
CA MET A 23 0.46 5.00 1.41
C MET A 23 1.32 4.39 2.52
N ALA A 24 0.74 3.53 3.36
CA ALA A 24 1.47 2.88 4.44
C ALA A 24 2.63 2.00 3.91
N GLU A 25 2.41 1.25 2.83
CA GLU A 25 3.45 0.45 2.17
C GLU A 25 4.64 1.31 1.69
N PHE A 26 4.36 2.47 1.09
CA PHE A 26 5.42 3.40 0.67
C PHE A 26 6.21 3.99 1.83
N LEU A 27 5.63 4.06 3.03
CA LEU A 27 6.23 4.63 4.22
C LEU A 27 7.00 3.59 5.06
N VAL A 28 6.85 2.29 4.81
CA VAL A 28 7.61 1.23 5.54
C VAL A 28 9.13 1.47 5.57
N PRO A 29 9.80 1.83 4.46
CA PRO A 29 11.25 2.07 4.49
C PRO A 29 11.63 3.47 5.01
N VAL A 30 10.66 4.32 5.35
CA VAL A 30 10.89 5.72 5.72
C VAL A 30 11.14 5.84 7.22
N PRO A 31 12.21 6.55 7.65
CA PRO A 31 12.44 6.83 9.06
C PRO A 31 11.25 7.58 9.69
N PRO A 32 10.81 7.23 10.92
CA PRO A 32 9.63 7.84 11.56
C PRO A 32 9.65 9.37 11.59
N GLU A 33 10.83 9.97 11.78
CA GLU A 33 11.02 11.43 11.82
C GLU A 33 10.76 12.12 10.47
N LYS A 34 10.74 11.37 9.36
CA LYS A 34 10.45 11.88 8.00
C LYS A 34 9.04 11.54 7.53
N THR A 35 8.32 10.66 8.22
CA THR A 35 7.01 10.16 7.79
C THR A 35 5.96 11.27 7.73
N VAL A 36 5.83 12.08 8.79
CA VAL A 36 4.85 13.18 8.86
C VAL A 36 5.01 14.20 7.72
N PRO A 37 6.21 14.80 7.49
CA PRO A 37 6.35 15.79 6.42
C PRO A 37 6.12 15.21 5.02
N ILE A 38 6.44 13.93 4.79
CA ILE A 38 6.16 13.26 3.53
C ILE A 38 4.65 13.09 3.33
N VAL A 39 3.92 12.65 4.36
CA VAL A 39 2.46 12.49 4.31
C VAL A 39 1.78 13.83 4.03
N GLU A 40 2.20 14.90 4.69
CA GLU A 40 1.68 16.25 4.46
C GLU A 40 1.91 16.71 3.02
N GLN A 41 3.12 16.53 2.49
CA GLN A 41 3.45 16.89 1.11
C GLN A 41 2.61 16.11 0.08
N ILE A 42 2.40 14.81 0.30
CA ILE A 42 1.57 13.99 -0.59
C ILE A 42 0.11 14.44 -0.51
N SER A 43 -0.39 14.69 0.70
CA SER A 43 -1.78 15.11 0.93
C SER A 43 -2.11 16.48 0.33
N GLN A 44 -1.11 17.32 0.05
CA GLN A 44 -1.30 18.59 -0.68
C GLN A 44 -1.60 18.39 -2.17
N SER A 45 -1.20 17.26 -2.76
CA SER A 45 -1.28 17.01 -4.21
C SER A 45 -2.21 15.86 -4.59
N PHE A 46 -2.52 14.98 -3.64
CA PHE A 46 -3.28 13.75 -3.86
C PHE A 46 -4.35 13.57 -2.79
N LYS A 47 -5.48 12.99 -3.17
CA LYS A 47 -6.51 12.60 -2.21
C LYS A 47 -6.16 11.22 -1.64
N VAL A 48 -5.76 11.19 -0.37
CA VAL A 48 -5.61 9.94 0.37
C VAL A 48 -6.98 9.49 0.86
N VAL A 49 -7.40 8.28 0.53
CA VAL A 49 -8.69 7.72 0.98
C VAL A 49 -8.49 6.72 2.10
N PRO A 50 -9.30 6.78 3.17
CA PRO A 50 -9.18 5.86 4.30
C PRO A 50 -9.57 4.43 3.90
N PHE A 51 -9.05 3.47 4.66
CA PHE A 51 -9.48 2.08 4.60
C PHE A 51 -10.32 1.79 5.84
N ASP A 52 -11.64 1.96 5.70
CA ASP A 52 -12.60 1.78 6.79
C ASP A 52 -13.13 0.33 6.86
N LEU A 53 -14.01 0.08 7.83
CA LEU A 53 -14.58 -1.24 8.07
C LEU A 53 -15.37 -1.77 6.86
N ALA A 54 -16.14 -0.91 6.19
CA ALA A 54 -16.94 -1.32 5.03
C ALA A 54 -16.04 -1.71 3.84
N VAL A 55 -14.94 -0.99 3.64
CA VAL A 55 -13.92 -1.36 2.64
C VAL A 55 -13.26 -2.69 3.02
N ALA A 56 -12.94 -2.91 4.30
CA ALA A 56 -12.35 -4.15 4.77
C ALA A 56 -13.27 -5.37 4.54
N GLU A 57 -14.56 -5.26 4.87
CA GLU A 57 -15.57 -6.31 4.65
C GLU A 57 -15.72 -6.65 3.17
N LYS A 58 -15.75 -5.63 2.31
CA LYS A 58 -15.82 -5.81 0.86
C LYS A 58 -14.55 -6.49 0.33
N TYR A 59 -13.38 -6.09 0.82
CA TYR A 59 -12.11 -6.70 0.44
C TYR A 59 -12.05 -8.19 0.86
N ALA A 60 -12.46 -8.52 2.09
CA ALA A 60 -12.54 -9.90 2.56
C ALA A 60 -13.49 -10.76 1.70
N SER A 61 -14.64 -10.20 1.33
CA SER A 61 -15.61 -10.86 0.45
C SER A 61 -15.02 -11.15 -0.94
N LEU A 62 -14.28 -10.20 -1.51
CA LEU A 62 -13.56 -10.38 -2.77
C LEU A 62 -12.47 -11.46 -2.64
N TRP A 63 -11.67 -11.42 -1.57
CA TRP A 63 -10.64 -12.42 -1.30
C TRP A 63 -11.21 -13.84 -1.23
N HIS A 64 -12.35 -14.04 -0.57
CA HIS A 64 -12.99 -15.35 -0.53
C HIS A 64 -13.62 -15.78 -1.86
N THR A 65 -14.01 -14.83 -2.71
CA THR A 65 -14.58 -15.12 -4.04
C THR A 65 -13.47 -15.50 -5.03
N VAL A 66 -12.37 -14.74 -5.04
CA VAL A 66 -11.23 -14.96 -5.93
C VAL A 66 -10.33 -16.10 -5.42
N GLY A 67 -10.08 -16.20 -4.12
CA GLY A 67 -9.26 -17.25 -3.51
C GLY A 67 -9.89 -18.66 -3.58
N LYS A 68 -11.19 -18.77 -3.87
CA LYS A 68 -11.83 -20.05 -4.22
C LYS A 68 -11.69 -20.42 -5.71
N SER A 69 -11.26 -19.49 -6.55
CA SER A 69 -11.01 -19.72 -7.98
C SER A 69 -9.58 -20.19 -8.28
N GLU A 70 -8.64 -20.02 -7.36
CA GLU A 70 -7.34 -20.69 -7.39
C GLU A 70 -7.51 -22.13 -6.90
N LYS A 71 -7.38 -23.09 -7.83
CA LYS A 71 -7.33 -24.53 -7.51
C LYS A 71 -6.32 -24.77 -6.38
N PRO A 72 -6.58 -25.73 -5.46
CA PRO A 72 -5.66 -26.00 -4.37
C PRO A 72 -4.26 -26.30 -4.92
N SER A 73 -3.27 -25.50 -4.53
CA SER A 73 -1.86 -25.76 -4.83
C SER A 73 -1.50 -27.19 -4.43
N PRO A 74 -0.64 -27.90 -5.20
CA PRO A 74 -0.25 -29.25 -4.85
C PRO A 74 0.34 -29.23 -3.44
N LYS A 75 -0.18 -30.08 -2.55
CA LYS A 75 0.39 -30.29 -1.22
C LYS A 75 1.80 -30.86 -1.40
N VAL A 76 2.81 -30.00 -1.44
CA VAL A 76 4.21 -30.43 -1.33
C VAL A 76 4.38 -30.93 0.10
N LYS A 77 4.42 -32.25 0.27
CA LYS A 77 4.86 -32.87 1.52
C LYS A 77 6.35 -32.56 1.68
N LEU A 78 6.70 -31.60 2.54
CA LEU A 78 8.07 -31.49 3.02
C LEU A 78 8.37 -32.73 3.87
N ASN A 79 9.18 -33.64 3.34
CA ASN A 79 9.79 -34.68 4.14
C ASN A 79 10.98 -34.03 4.86
N LEU A 80 10.75 -33.62 6.11
CA LEU A 80 11.81 -33.11 6.97
C LEU A 80 12.62 -34.31 7.47
N MET A 81 13.59 -34.76 6.67
CA MET A 81 14.64 -35.66 7.15
C MET A 81 15.64 -34.80 7.92
N ILE A 82 15.52 -34.82 9.25
CA ILE A 82 16.53 -34.29 10.15
C ILE A 82 17.69 -35.29 10.11
N ILE A 83 18.85 -34.84 9.60
CA ILE A 83 20.13 -35.54 9.70
C ILE A 83 20.93 -34.87 10.82
#